data_AF-A0A9D2X6W9-F1
#
_entry.id   AF-A0A9D2X6W9-F1
#
_cell.length_a   1.000
_cell.length_b   1.000
_cell.length_c   1.000
_cell.angle_alpha   90.00
_cell.angle_beta   90.00
_cell.angle_gamma   90.00
#
_symmetry.space_group_name_H-M   'P 1'
#
loop_
_entity.id
_entity.type
_entity.pdbx_description
1 polymer ?
#
loop_
_entity_poly.entity_id
_entity_poly.type
_entity_poly.pdbx_seq_one_letter_code
_entity_poly.pdbx_strand_id
1 'polypeptide(L)'
;MKNYFLLGIISLILIAGTSEVYGHGLGSVESESIKIGNDYLKVKVETNPDVLKGDEDEIDFSVTTINVNSMNSISSIEYNIEIHDGQSNDIIASFDAFSPEQQLPIKIIPDSKLNYSGEKTPNGKLIGTNANPLVINGPLFLEGGLVNVKVTILSINGKTISGNDRTFETLLTIGEYIPFEIDIKNKKYHLMFATYFDKIEEFSFDEKNKKLTALMPFNWDKKFIEKIPFVHAEYYIPKSITEFNNHDILMTVNDISILGTIDRSGDEEIVVHFLIPTQKLLKLYDQIPANQRDRIVFGIESGNPREVEKSDAILEEGEKSIKLSSQEDWKFHFWLNPKGKINPNNDVTLNIEFHDPVSNALIPQISYDLDVLLNGKTVKSQTQRETPDGKDSIKVNFDTTGAAIVKISNVNNFDTSGEFSFRVSEAKTTTTGDHEVSIRSGSSSPGCERNDSCYEPTSLTVQQNQIVVWKNNDNAAHTVTSGIPSSGPSGVFDSEIIASKQSFSYKFSSAGSFDYFCTLHPWMIGSVSVKNASDDIPQWVKNNAKWWSDEQISDKDFATGLEYLINEKIINVPASVTTQESTETTIPSWLRTNAKWWSDGTLSNSEFLQGVEWMITNGIIRVGS
;
A
#
# COMPACT_ATOMS: atom_id res chain seq x y z
N MET A 1 -15.86 48.62 -16.17
CA MET A 1 -14.61 48.03 -16.70
C MET A 1 -14.43 46.72 -15.95
N LYS A 2 -14.76 45.55 -16.54
CA LYS A 2 -13.89 44.70 -17.39
C LYS A 2 -12.59 44.34 -16.64
N ASN A 3 -12.19 43.10 -16.37
CA ASN A 3 -12.43 41.81 -17.04
C ASN A 3 -12.28 40.61 -16.08
N TYR A 4 -12.96 39.52 -16.44
CA TYR A 4 -12.84 38.16 -15.93
C TYR A 4 -11.57 37.47 -16.46
N PHE A 5 -10.99 36.55 -15.67
CA PHE A 5 -10.26 35.39 -16.18
C PHE A 5 -10.59 34.18 -15.29
N LEU A 6 -11.49 33.34 -15.79
CA LEU A 6 -11.79 32.01 -15.29
C LEU A 6 -10.93 31.05 -16.13
N LEU A 7 -9.98 30.33 -15.52
CA LEU A 7 -9.23 29.28 -16.22
C LEU A 7 -10.16 28.07 -16.40
N GLY A 8 -10.59 27.85 -17.64
CA GLY A 8 -11.30 26.66 -18.06
C GLY A 8 -10.33 25.48 -18.19
N ILE A 9 -10.69 24.36 -17.56
CA ILE A 9 -10.09 23.05 -17.80
C ILE A 9 -10.54 22.60 -19.20
N ILE A 10 -9.61 22.58 -20.14
CA ILE A 10 -9.80 21.98 -21.47
C ILE A 10 -9.66 20.47 -21.28
N SER A 11 -10.79 19.77 -21.17
CA SER A 11 -10.85 18.33 -21.38
C SER A 11 -10.72 18.09 -22.88
N LEU A 12 -9.60 17.49 -23.29
CA LEU A 12 -9.32 17.14 -24.68
C LEU A 12 -10.20 15.95 -25.05
N ILE A 13 -11.33 16.22 -25.70
CA ILE A 13 -12.17 15.21 -26.34
C ILE A 13 -11.35 14.60 -27.48
N LEU A 14 -10.71 13.46 -27.23
CA LEU A 14 -10.28 12.56 -28.29
C LEU A 14 -11.54 11.94 -28.91
N ILE A 15 -11.89 12.44 -30.09
CA ILE A 15 -12.85 11.81 -30.99
C ILE A 15 -12.14 10.58 -31.57
N ALA A 16 -12.15 9.47 -30.82
CA ALA A 16 -11.90 8.15 -31.34
C ALA A 16 -13.26 7.54 -31.73
N GLY A 17 -13.37 7.05 -32.97
CA GLY A 17 -14.59 6.42 -33.46
C GLY A 17 -15.05 5.33 -32.50
N THR A 18 -16.31 5.42 -32.10
CA THR A 18 -16.96 4.46 -31.20
C THR A 18 -17.08 3.12 -31.92
N SER A 19 -16.11 2.23 -31.72
CA SER A 19 -16.45 0.82 -31.62
C SER A 19 -17.15 0.67 -30.27
N GLU A 20 -18.47 0.52 -30.28
CA GLU A 20 -19.25 0.16 -29.10
C GLU A 20 -18.66 -1.13 -28.52
N VAL A 21 -17.96 -1.03 -27.40
CA VAL A 21 -17.49 -2.20 -26.64
C VAL A 21 -18.68 -2.64 -25.79
N TYR A 22 -19.36 -3.69 -26.25
CA TYR A 22 -20.41 -4.37 -25.51
C TYR A 22 -19.78 -4.94 -24.23
N GLY A 23 -20.11 -4.36 -23.06
CA GLY A 23 -19.77 -4.94 -21.76
C GLY A 23 -20.76 -6.07 -21.49
N HIS A 24 -20.29 -7.32 -21.37
CA HIS A 24 -21.20 -8.46 -21.22
C HIS A 24 -21.65 -8.68 -19.77
N GLY A 25 -22.03 -7.59 -19.12
CA GLY A 25 -23.21 -7.59 -18.29
C GLY A 25 -23.27 -8.52 -17.10
N LEU A 26 -22.37 -8.33 -16.14
CA LEU A 26 -22.60 -8.81 -14.78
C LEU A 26 -23.93 -8.20 -14.28
N GLY A 27 -24.95 -9.05 -14.15
CA GLY A 27 -26.30 -8.66 -13.78
C GLY A 27 -27.02 -7.67 -14.70
N SER A 28 -26.52 -7.33 -15.90
CA SER A 28 -27.21 -6.38 -16.80
C SER A 28 -26.72 -6.46 -18.25
N VAL A 29 -27.55 -6.90 -19.19
CA VAL A 29 -27.16 -7.05 -20.61
C VAL A 29 -28.22 -6.52 -21.58
N GLU A 30 -27.78 -5.92 -22.68
CA GLU A 30 -28.63 -5.48 -23.80
C GLU A 30 -28.49 -6.41 -25.01
N SER A 31 -29.61 -6.68 -25.67
CA SER A 31 -29.66 -7.47 -26.90
C SER A 31 -29.13 -6.70 -28.11
N GLU A 32 -28.87 -7.45 -29.18
CA GLU A 32 -28.82 -6.87 -30.53
C GLU A 32 -30.14 -6.18 -30.90
N SER A 33 -30.06 -5.19 -31.79
CA SER A 33 -31.25 -4.46 -32.23
C SER A 33 -32.01 -5.21 -33.32
N ILE A 34 -33.34 -5.27 -33.21
CA ILE A 34 -34.23 -5.86 -34.21
C ILE A 34 -35.20 -4.78 -34.71
N LYS A 35 -35.41 -4.75 -36.03
CA LYS A 35 -36.35 -3.81 -36.66
C LYS A 35 -37.79 -4.32 -36.54
N ILE A 36 -38.65 -3.58 -35.84
CA ILE A 36 -40.07 -3.87 -35.70
C ILE A 36 -40.87 -2.67 -36.21
N GLY A 37 -41.55 -2.84 -37.34
CA GLY A 37 -42.22 -1.73 -38.04
C GLY A 37 -41.20 -0.72 -38.56
N ASN A 38 -41.28 0.53 -38.05
CA ASN A 38 -40.34 1.60 -38.38
C ASN A 38 -39.24 1.81 -37.33
N ASP A 39 -39.34 1.13 -36.20
CA ASP A 39 -38.45 1.31 -35.06
C ASP A 39 -37.42 0.19 -35.00
N TYR A 40 -36.23 0.50 -34.50
CA TYR A 40 -35.24 -0.47 -34.05
C TYR A 40 -35.37 -0.60 -32.54
N LEU A 41 -35.69 -1.81 -32.07
CA LEU A 41 -35.86 -2.10 -30.66
C LEU A 41 -34.68 -2.93 -30.15
N LYS A 42 -34.34 -2.77 -28.88
CA LYS A 42 -33.46 -3.64 -28.09
C LYS A 42 -34.20 -4.05 -26.82
N VAL A 43 -33.80 -5.17 -26.24
CA VAL A 43 -34.23 -5.58 -24.90
C VAL A 43 -33.03 -5.54 -23.97
N LYS A 44 -33.22 -4.94 -22.80
CA LYS A 44 -32.30 -4.99 -21.67
C LYS A 44 -32.87 -5.92 -20.62
N VAL A 45 -32.04 -6.81 -20.10
CA VAL A 45 -32.37 -7.67 -18.95
C VAL A 45 -31.38 -7.42 -17.83
N GLU A 46 -31.88 -7.34 -16.59
CA GLU A 46 -31.05 -6.98 -15.43
C GLU A 46 -31.45 -7.79 -14.20
N THR A 47 -30.49 -8.02 -13.30
CA THR A 47 -30.67 -8.64 -11.98
C THR A 47 -30.09 -7.78 -10.87
N ASN A 48 -30.68 -7.88 -9.68
CA ASN A 48 -30.12 -7.35 -8.45
C ASN A 48 -30.40 -8.34 -7.30
N PRO A 49 -29.37 -8.85 -6.58
CA PRO A 49 -27.95 -8.58 -6.80
C PRO A 49 -27.44 -9.14 -8.15
N ASP A 50 -26.28 -8.67 -8.57
CA ASP A 50 -25.56 -9.11 -9.77
C ASP A 50 -24.51 -10.19 -9.47
N VAL A 51 -24.16 -10.38 -8.18
CA VAL A 51 -23.33 -11.45 -7.64
C VAL A 51 -24.01 -12.09 -6.44
N LEU A 52 -24.21 -13.40 -6.50
CA LEU A 52 -24.84 -14.21 -5.45
C LEU A 52 -23.83 -14.59 -4.36
N LYS A 53 -24.35 -14.82 -3.16
CA LYS A 53 -23.65 -15.36 -1.98
C LYS A 53 -24.14 -16.76 -1.63
N GLY A 54 -25.21 -17.22 -2.27
CA GLY A 54 -25.80 -18.55 -2.07
C GLY A 54 -26.85 -18.60 -0.97
N ASP A 55 -27.24 -17.46 -0.41
CA ASP A 55 -28.24 -17.31 0.66
C ASP A 55 -29.35 -16.30 0.33
N GLU A 56 -29.50 -15.96 -0.95
CA GLU A 56 -30.51 -15.02 -1.43
C GLU A 56 -31.94 -15.53 -1.24
N ASP A 57 -32.73 -14.81 -0.45
CA ASP A 57 -34.18 -15.04 -0.31
C ASP A 57 -34.97 -14.56 -1.55
N GLU A 58 -34.50 -13.49 -2.21
CA GLU A 58 -35.11 -12.92 -3.39
C GLU A 58 -34.08 -12.25 -4.31
N ILE A 59 -34.34 -12.32 -5.62
CA ILE A 59 -33.54 -11.68 -6.67
C ILE A 59 -34.49 -10.85 -7.53
N ASP A 60 -34.22 -9.56 -7.64
CA ASP A 60 -34.93 -8.71 -8.58
C ASP A 60 -34.43 -9.01 -9.99
N PHE A 61 -35.33 -9.23 -10.92
CA PHE A 61 -35.08 -9.42 -12.34
C PHE A 61 -35.96 -8.44 -13.12
N SER A 62 -35.46 -7.87 -14.21
CA SER A 62 -36.25 -6.94 -14.99
C SER A 62 -36.02 -7.06 -16.48
N VAL A 63 -37.07 -6.72 -17.24
CA VAL A 63 -37.02 -6.64 -18.70
C VAL A 63 -37.47 -5.25 -19.14
N THR A 64 -36.65 -4.58 -19.93
CA THR A 64 -36.93 -3.26 -20.49
C THR A 64 -36.78 -3.30 -22.00
N THR A 65 -37.78 -2.80 -22.73
CA THR A 65 -37.66 -2.62 -24.19
C THR A 65 -37.30 -1.19 -24.49
N ILE A 66 -36.23 -1.00 -25.27
CA ILE A 66 -35.67 0.31 -25.62
C ILE A 66 -35.87 0.54 -27.11
N ASN A 67 -36.42 1.70 -27.47
CA ASN A 67 -36.44 2.17 -28.85
C ASN A 67 -35.12 2.88 -29.16
N VAL A 68 -34.27 2.27 -29.98
CA VAL A 68 -32.92 2.77 -30.32
C VAL A 68 -32.98 4.10 -31.06
N ASN A 69 -34.02 4.32 -31.88
CA ASN A 69 -34.16 5.57 -32.63
C ASN A 69 -34.43 6.77 -31.73
N SER A 70 -35.18 6.58 -30.65
CA SER A 70 -35.55 7.65 -29.72
C SER A 70 -34.77 7.64 -28.40
N MET A 71 -33.99 6.58 -28.15
CA MET A 71 -33.30 6.28 -26.88
C MET A 71 -34.23 6.26 -25.65
N ASN A 72 -35.52 5.96 -25.85
CA ASN A 72 -36.51 5.88 -24.77
C ASN A 72 -37.00 4.45 -24.58
N SER A 73 -37.27 4.10 -23.32
CA SER A 73 -37.94 2.85 -22.96
C SER A 73 -39.43 2.90 -23.32
N ILE A 74 -39.97 1.76 -23.73
CA ILE A 74 -41.36 1.63 -24.18
C ILE A 74 -42.22 1.01 -23.07
N SER A 75 -43.39 1.58 -22.82
CA SER A 75 -44.40 1.07 -21.89
C SER A 75 -45.52 0.28 -22.59
N SER A 76 -46.38 -0.39 -21.83
CA SER A 76 -47.56 -1.13 -22.33
C SER A 76 -47.19 -2.23 -23.32
N ILE A 77 -46.31 -3.13 -22.91
CA ILE A 77 -45.82 -4.25 -23.73
C ILE A 77 -46.30 -5.58 -23.18
N GLU A 78 -46.72 -6.46 -24.07
CA GLU A 78 -46.91 -7.88 -23.78
C GLU A 78 -45.71 -8.68 -24.29
N TYR A 79 -45.15 -9.51 -23.41
CA TYR A 79 -43.99 -10.36 -23.66
C TYR A 79 -44.38 -11.83 -23.56
N ASN A 80 -43.65 -12.67 -24.28
CA ASN A 80 -43.38 -14.05 -23.89
C ASN A 80 -41.90 -14.12 -23.53
N ILE A 81 -41.57 -14.59 -22.33
CA ILE A 81 -40.20 -14.65 -21.81
C ILE A 81 -39.85 -16.11 -21.55
N GLU A 82 -38.74 -16.55 -22.12
CA GLU A 82 -38.14 -17.85 -21.86
C GLU A 82 -36.76 -17.65 -21.22
N ILE A 83 -36.51 -18.33 -20.11
CA ILE A 83 -35.19 -18.38 -19.47
C ILE A 83 -34.67 -19.79 -19.66
N HIS A 84 -33.53 -19.91 -20.31
CA HIS A 84 -32.86 -21.16 -20.60
C HIS A 84 -31.54 -21.24 -19.83
N ASP A 85 -31.15 -22.47 -19.52
CA ASP A 85 -29.79 -22.78 -19.10
C ASP A 85 -28.79 -22.36 -20.19
N GLY A 86 -27.73 -21.64 -19.83
CA GLY A 86 -26.79 -21.06 -20.79
C GLY A 86 -25.99 -22.08 -21.59
N GLN A 87 -25.84 -23.32 -21.08
CA GLN A 87 -25.03 -24.36 -21.71
C GLN A 87 -25.85 -25.37 -22.50
N SER A 88 -26.83 -25.99 -21.85
CA SER A 88 -27.71 -27.00 -22.44
C SER A 88 -28.79 -26.38 -23.32
N ASN A 89 -29.13 -25.11 -23.08
CA ASN A 89 -30.26 -24.39 -23.69
C ASN A 89 -31.64 -25.04 -23.36
N ASP A 90 -31.70 -25.86 -22.31
CA ASP A 90 -32.96 -26.37 -21.76
C ASP A 90 -33.79 -25.23 -21.15
N ILE A 91 -35.11 -25.27 -21.33
CA ILE A 91 -36.03 -24.26 -20.80
C ILE A 91 -36.18 -24.45 -19.29
N ILE A 92 -35.83 -23.43 -18.51
CA ILE A 92 -36.03 -23.39 -17.05
C ILE A 92 -37.39 -22.77 -16.72
N ALA A 93 -37.71 -21.63 -17.35
CA ALA A 93 -38.97 -20.93 -17.17
C ALA A 93 -39.50 -20.38 -18.50
N SER A 94 -40.82 -20.37 -18.68
CA SER A 94 -41.50 -19.80 -19.84
C SER A 94 -42.87 -19.26 -19.44
N PHE A 95 -43.11 -17.97 -19.68
CA PHE A 95 -44.34 -17.30 -19.27
C PHE A 95 -44.69 -16.08 -20.13
N ASP A 96 -45.98 -15.79 -20.22
CA ASP A 96 -46.50 -14.57 -20.83
C ASP A 96 -46.71 -13.50 -19.77
N ALA A 97 -46.18 -12.31 -20.01
CA ALA A 97 -46.25 -11.18 -19.09
C ALA A 97 -46.71 -9.90 -19.80
N PHE A 98 -47.32 -9.00 -19.04
CA PHE A 98 -47.72 -7.67 -19.46
C PHE A 98 -47.10 -6.63 -18.52
N SER A 99 -46.41 -5.66 -19.09
CA SER A 99 -45.94 -4.47 -18.38
C SER A 99 -46.72 -3.24 -18.84
N PRO A 100 -47.52 -2.59 -17.98
CA PRO A 100 -48.09 -1.28 -18.28
C PRO A 100 -47.04 -0.16 -18.20
N GLU A 101 -45.90 -0.40 -17.56
CA GLU A 101 -44.82 0.56 -17.32
C GLU A 101 -43.63 0.30 -18.27
N GLN A 102 -42.61 1.17 -18.21
CA GLN A 102 -41.42 1.09 -19.08
C GLN A 102 -40.51 -0.12 -18.80
N GLN A 103 -40.67 -0.72 -17.62
CA GLN A 103 -39.92 -1.89 -17.17
C GLN A 103 -40.92 -2.91 -16.66
N LEU A 104 -40.68 -4.18 -16.96
CA LEU A 104 -41.36 -5.30 -16.35
C LEU A 104 -40.53 -5.78 -15.15
N PRO A 105 -40.91 -5.43 -13.91
CA PRO A 105 -40.21 -5.94 -12.74
C PRO A 105 -40.73 -7.33 -12.36
N ILE A 106 -39.80 -8.21 -12.07
CA ILE A 106 -40.00 -9.60 -11.71
C ILE A 106 -39.18 -9.87 -10.45
N LYS A 107 -39.79 -10.47 -9.45
CA LYS A 107 -39.14 -10.93 -8.24
C LYS A 107 -39.00 -12.45 -8.32
N ILE A 108 -37.77 -12.93 -8.35
CA ILE A 108 -37.44 -14.33 -8.40
C ILE A 108 -37.17 -14.79 -6.97
N ILE A 109 -37.87 -15.84 -6.56
CA ILE A 109 -37.67 -16.55 -5.30
C ILE A 109 -37.09 -17.91 -5.68
N PRO A 110 -35.80 -18.16 -5.40
CA PRO A 110 -35.18 -19.44 -5.72
C PRO A 110 -35.93 -20.61 -5.05
N ASP A 111 -36.44 -21.56 -5.85
CA ASP A 111 -37.18 -22.74 -5.37
C ASP A 111 -36.95 -23.93 -6.31
N SER A 112 -36.99 -25.15 -5.79
CA SER A 112 -37.02 -26.39 -6.56
C SER A 112 -38.18 -26.50 -7.57
N LYS A 113 -39.29 -25.79 -7.34
CA LYS A 113 -40.51 -25.91 -8.15
C LYS A 113 -40.89 -24.59 -8.80
N LEU A 114 -41.15 -24.66 -10.11
CA LEU A 114 -41.61 -23.52 -10.87
C LEU A 114 -43.09 -23.21 -10.59
N ASN A 115 -43.35 -21.99 -10.12
CA ASN A 115 -44.68 -21.45 -9.89
C ASN A 115 -44.70 -19.93 -10.12
N TYR A 116 -45.78 -19.45 -10.72
CA TYR A 116 -45.94 -18.03 -11.05
C TYR A 116 -47.08 -17.42 -10.23
N SER A 117 -46.83 -16.31 -9.57
CA SER A 117 -47.81 -15.58 -8.77
C SER A 117 -47.78 -14.09 -9.06
N GLY A 118 -48.96 -13.47 -9.11
CA GLY A 118 -49.10 -12.06 -9.42
C GLY A 118 -50.49 -11.77 -9.95
N GLU A 119 -50.76 -10.48 -10.19
CA GLU A 119 -51.98 -10.05 -10.87
C GLU A 119 -52.02 -10.61 -12.30
N LYS A 120 -53.22 -10.83 -12.83
CA LYS A 120 -53.40 -11.35 -14.19
C LYS A 120 -54.36 -10.48 -14.98
N THR A 121 -54.08 -10.33 -16.26
CA THR A 121 -55.03 -9.79 -17.24
C THR A 121 -56.24 -10.72 -17.37
N PRO A 122 -57.39 -10.25 -17.92
CA PRO A 122 -58.55 -11.11 -18.19
C PRO A 122 -58.23 -12.33 -19.09
N ASN A 123 -57.18 -12.22 -19.91
CA ASN A 123 -56.72 -13.29 -20.80
C ASN A 123 -55.67 -14.20 -20.15
N GLY A 124 -55.42 -14.06 -18.84
CA GLY A 124 -54.56 -14.95 -18.05
C GLY A 124 -53.07 -14.60 -18.02
N LYS A 125 -52.62 -13.56 -18.75
CA LYS A 125 -51.22 -13.08 -18.73
C LYS A 125 -50.88 -12.44 -17.40
N LEU A 126 -49.68 -12.70 -16.91
CA LEU A 126 -49.17 -12.13 -15.66
C LEU A 126 -48.89 -10.63 -15.81
N ILE A 127 -49.18 -9.83 -14.79
CA ILE A 127 -48.93 -8.39 -14.78
C ILE A 127 -47.80 -8.10 -13.79
N GLY A 128 -46.80 -7.33 -14.21
CA GLY A 128 -45.76 -6.80 -13.32
C GLY A 128 -45.73 -5.28 -13.39
N THR A 129 -45.72 -4.62 -12.23
CA THR A 129 -45.55 -3.17 -12.07
C THR A 129 -44.54 -2.88 -10.97
N ASN A 130 -43.98 -1.67 -10.90
CA ASN A 130 -43.04 -1.34 -9.84
C ASN A 130 -43.65 -1.45 -8.43
N ALA A 131 -44.96 -1.24 -8.30
CA ALA A 131 -45.67 -1.40 -7.03
C ALA A 131 -45.96 -2.87 -6.69
N ASN A 132 -46.31 -3.67 -7.70
CA ASN A 132 -46.66 -5.09 -7.57
C ASN A 132 -45.86 -5.89 -8.62
N PRO A 133 -44.60 -6.24 -8.34
CA PRO A 133 -43.79 -7.03 -9.26
C PRO A 133 -44.38 -8.43 -9.46
N LEU A 134 -44.14 -8.99 -10.64
CA LEU A 134 -44.46 -10.39 -10.91
C LEU A 134 -43.57 -11.27 -10.04
N VAL A 135 -44.11 -12.28 -9.36
CA VAL A 135 -43.29 -13.21 -8.55
C VAL A 135 -43.16 -14.56 -9.25
N ILE A 136 -41.92 -15.03 -9.41
CA ILE A 136 -41.58 -16.36 -9.92
C ILE A 136 -40.89 -17.12 -8.81
N ASN A 137 -41.49 -18.20 -8.35
CA ASN A 137 -40.79 -19.20 -7.55
C ASN A 137 -40.27 -20.25 -8.53
N GLY A 138 -39.00 -20.61 -8.50
CA GLY A 138 -38.50 -21.61 -9.43
C GLY A 138 -36.99 -21.79 -9.41
N PRO A 139 -36.49 -22.78 -10.17
CA PRO A 139 -35.08 -23.18 -10.15
C PRO A 139 -34.23 -22.20 -10.98
N LEU A 140 -34.38 -20.91 -10.71
CA LEU A 140 -33.69 -19.79 -11.33
C LEU A 140 -32.76 -19.20 -10.29
N PHE A 141 -31.49 -19.02 -10.68
CA PHE A 141 -30.49 -18.31 -9.88
C PHE A 141 -30.32 -18.90 -8.46
N LEU A 142 -30.43 -20.24 -8.34
CA LEU A 142 -30.05 -20.99 -7.14
C LEU A 142 -28.53 -20.92 -6.89
N GLU A 143 -27.79 -20.80 -7.98
CA GLU A 143 -26.34 -20.68 -8.08
C GLU A 143 -26.06 -19.61 -9.15
N GLY A 144 -24.84 -19.08 -9.19
CA GLY A 144 -24.44 -18.16 -10.25
C GLY A 144 -24.29 -18.86 -11.59
N GLY A 145 -24.24 -18.05 -12.65
CA GLY A 145 -23.80 -18.52 -13.95
C GLY A 145 -24.52 -17.93 -15.14
N LEU A 146 -24.38 -18.61 -16.27
CA LEU A 146 -24.84 -18.13 -17.56
C LEU A 146 -26.28 -18.58 -17.81
N VAL A 147 -27.16 -17.62 -18.10
CA VAL A 147 -28.52 -17.90 -18.57
C VAL A 147 -28.78 -17.24 -19.91
N ASN A 148 -29.50 -17.94 -20.77
CA ASN A 148 -29.97 -17.39 -22.03
C ASN A 148 -31.42 -16.94 -21.86
N VAL A 149 -31.65 -15.63 -21.93
CA VAL A 149 -32.98 -15.04 -21.84
C VAL A 149 -33.46 -14.68 -23.23
N LYS A 150 -34.58 -15.29 -23.64
CA LYS A 150 -35.29 -14.99 -24.88
C LYS A 150 -36.55 -14.20 -24.56
N VAL A 151 -36.62 -12.99 -25.09
CA VAL A 151 -37.76 -12.09 -24.90
C VAL A 151 -38.45 -11.90 -26.24
N THR A 152 -39.68 -12.40 -26.35
CA THR A 152 -40.51 -12.24 -27.53
C THR A 152 -41.57 -11.16 -27.30
N ILE A 153 -41.56 -10.11 -28.12
CA ILE A 153 -42.58 -9.05 -28.03
C ILE A 153 -43.86 -9.50 -28.74
N LEU A 154 -44.94 -9.66 -27.99
CA LEU A 154 -46.25 -10.08 -28.50
C LEU A 154 -47.09 -8.90 -29.00
N SER A 155 -47.13 -7.81 -28.22
CA SER A 155 -47.83 -6.59 -28.58
C SER A 155 -47.22 -5.36 -27.93
N ILE A 156 -47.39 -4.20 -28.59
CA ILE A 156 -46.98 -2.89 -28.07
C ILE A 156 -48.20 -1.97 -28.10
N ASN A 157 -48.55 -1.35 -26.98
CA ASN A 157 -49.74 -0.49 -26.85
C ASN A 157 -51.03 -1.20 -27.33
N GLY A 158 -51.14 -2.50 -27.04
CA GLY A 158 -52.28 -3.34 -27.44
C GLY A 158 -52.34 -3.71 -28.93
N LYS A 159 -51.36 -3.32 -29.75
CA LYS A 159 -51.26 -3.72 -31.15
C LYS A 159 -50.36 -4.95 -31.28
N THR A 160 -50.91 -6.06 -31.75
CA THR A 160 -50.17 -7.30 -31.98
C THR A 160 -49.04 -7.10 -32.98
N ILE A 161 -47.84 -7.56 -32.63
CA ILE A 161 -46.69 -7.60 -33.51
C ILE A 161 -46.69 -8.95 -34.23
N SER A 162 -46.77 -8.93 -35.57
CA SER A 162 -46.75 -10.13 -36.41
C SER A 162 -45.42 -10.24 -37.17
N GLY A 163 -44.89 -11.45 -37.32
CA GLY A 163 -43.62 -11.72 -38.01
C GLY A 163 -42.72 -12.68 -37.24
N ASN A 164 -41.65 -13.16 -37.90
CA ASN A 164 -40.69 -14.09 -37.30
C ASN A 164 -39.59 -13.37 -36.49
N ASP A 165 -39.27 -12.12 -36.84
CA ASP A 165 -38.18 -11.35 -36.21
C ASP A 165 -38.72 -10.45 -35.09
N ARG A 166 -39.05 -11.06 -33.96
CA ARG A 166 -39.57 -10.36 -32.76
C ARG A 166 -39.08 -10.92 -31.43
N THR A 167 -38.09 -11.81 -31.49
CA THR A 167 -37.48 -12.48 -30.34
C THR A 167 -36.07 -11.96 -30.17
N PHE A 168 -35.79 -11.39 -29.01
CA PHE A 168 -34.50 -10.87 -28.59
C PHE A 168 -33.81 -11.92 -27.73
N GLU A 169 -32.58 -12.28 -28.08
CA GLU A 169 -31.78 -13.25 -27.34
C GLU A 169 -30.68 -12.49 -26.58
N THR A 170 -30.49 -12.82 -25.30
CA THR A 170 -29.49 -12.21 -24.43
C THR A 170 -28.81 -13.28 -23.60
N LEU A 171 -27.50 -13.17 -23.43
CA LEU A 171 -26.69 -14.01 -22.55
C LEU A 171 -26.39 -13.22 -21.29
N LEU A 172 -27.11 -13.49 -20.21
CA LEU A 172 -26.95 -12.84 -18.92
C LEU A 172 -26.08 -13.71 -18.01
N THR A 173 -25.07 -13.10 -17.40
CA THR A 173 -24.23 -13.74 -16.39
C THR A 173 -24.55 -13.17 -15.02
N ILE A 174 -24.77 -14.05 -14.04
CA ILE A 174 -24.81 -13.69 -12.63
C ILE A 174 -23.58 -14.26 -11.95
N GLY A 175 -22.87 -13.44 -11.19
CA GLY A 175 -21.71 -13.89 -10.45
C GLY A 175 -22.07 -14.69 -9.20
N GLU A 176 -21.09 -15.34 -8.61
CA GLU A 176 -21.25 -16.05 -7.32
C GLU A 176 -19.95 -16.04 -6.52
N TYR A 177 -20.06 -15.80 -5.21
CA TYR A 177 -19.01 -16.04 -4.23
C TYR A 177 -19.17 -17.43 -3.62
N ILE A 178 -18.18 -18.30 -3.86
CA ILE A 178 -18.21 -19.72 -3.50
C ILE A 178 -17.14 -19.99 -2.44
N PRO A 179 -17.52 -20.19 -1.16
CA PRO A 179 -16.56 -20.56 -0.12
C PRO A 179 -16.11 -22.00 -0.31
N PHE A 180 -14.81 -22.26 -0.15
CA PHE A 180 -14.26 -23.61 -0.17
C PHE A 180 -13.13 -23.79 0.86
N GLU A 181 -12.83 -25.04 1.19
CA GLU A 181 -11.80 -25.38 2.19
C GLU A 181 -10.67 -26.19 1.57
N ILE A 182 -9.45 -25.97 2.06
CA ILE A 182 -8.29 -26.80 1.76
C ILE A 182 -7.55 -27.17 3.04
N ASP A 183 -6.85 -28.29 2.99
CA ASP A 183 -5.98 -28.75 4.06
C ASP A 183 -4.51 -28.63 3.64
N ILE A 184 -3.71 -27.94 4.46
CA ILE A 184 -2.25 -27.85 4.30
C ILE A 184 -1.63 -28.31 5.61
N LYS A 185 -0.85 -29.41 5.59
CA LYS A 185 -0.17 -29.96 6.79
C LYS A 185 -1.13 -30.19 7.96
N ASN A 186 -2.33 -30.72 7.70
CA ASN A 186 -3.42 -30.93 8.67
C ASN A 186 -4.00 -29.65 9.30
N LYS A 187 -3.80 -28.49 8.69
CA LYS A 187 -4.48 -27.24 9.05
C LYS A 187 -5.46 -26.87 7.95
N LYS A 188 -6.70 -26.64 8.35
CA LYS A 188 -7.78 -26.15 7.49
C LYS A 188 -7.62 -24.66 7.21
N TYR A 189 -7.83 -24.30 5.96
CA TYR A 189 -7.91 -22.93 5.50
C TYR A 189 -9.21 -22.74 4.71
N HIS A 190 -9.89 -21.62 4.97
CA HIS A 190 -11.09 -21.21 4.24
C HIS A 190 -10.67 -20.21 3.16
N LEU A 191 -11.11 -20.44 1.94
CA LEU A 191 -10.86 -19.61 0.78
C LEU A 191 -12.21 -19.22 0.18
N MET A 192 -12.19 -18.19 -0.66
CA MET A 192 -13.33 -17.81 -1.48
C MET A 192 -12.93 -17.87 -2.94
N PHE A 193 -13.85 -18.29 -3.81
CA PHE A 193 -13.72 -18.17 -5.25
C PHE A 193 -14.87 -17.33 -5.77
N ALA A 194 -14.60 -16.32 -6.59
CA ALA A 194 -15.64 -15.62 -7.31
C ALA A 194 -15.65 -16.06 -8.78
N THR A 195 -16.82 -16.41 -9.30
CA THR A 195 -17.02 -16.61 -10.74
C THR A 195 -18.02 -15.59 -11.23
N TYR A 196 -17.76 -15.01 -12.41
CA TYR A 196 -18.65 -14.03 -13.05
C TYR A 196 -19.17 -14.55 -14.40
N PHE A 197 -19.02 -15.85 -14.65
CA PHE A 197 -19.38 -16.45 -15.93
C PHE A 197 -20.31 -17.64 -15.77
N ASP A 198 -19.83 -18.71 -15.12
CA ASP A 198 -20.62 -19.92 -14.87
C ASP A 198 -20.24 -20.56 -13.54
N LYS A 199 -21.07 -21.50 -13.07
CA LYS A 199 -20.88 -22.20 -11.80
C LYS A 199 -19.59 -23.03 -11.77
N ILE A 200 -19.04 -23.19 -10.58
CA ILE A 200 -17.89 -24.06 -10.34
C ILE A 200 -18.37 -25.44 -9.89
N GLU A 201 -17.99 -26.49 -10.62
CA GLU A 201 -18.38 -27.86 -10.31
C GLU A 201 -17.47 -28.51 -9.26
N GLU A 202 -16.18 -28.18 -9.27
CA GLU A 202 -15.19 -28.84 -8.43
C GLU A 202 -14.03 -27.91 -8.05
N PHE A 203 -13.65 -27.95 -6.77
CA PHE A 203 -12.37 -27.43 -6.29
C PHE A 203 -11.44 -28.60 -5.96
N SER A 204 -10.17 -28.47 -6.34
CA SER A 204 -9.15 -29.44 -5.95
C SER A 204 -7.90 -28.75 -5.43
N PHE A 205 -7.23 -29.40 -4.48
CA PHE A 205 -5.93 -28.98 -3.97
C PHE A 205 -4.94 -30.14 -4.00
N ASP A 206 -3.87 -29.99 -4.77
CA ASP A 206 -2.72 -30.89 -4.75
C ASP A 206 -1.67 -30.35 -3.78
N GLU A 207 -1.61 -30.93 -2.58
CA GLU A 207 -0.67 -30.51 -1.54
C GLU A 207 0.80 -30.66 -1.96
N LYS A 208 1.12 -31.67 -2.79
CA LYS A 208 2.51 -31.93 -3.22
C LYS A 208 3.03 -30.83 -4.12
N ASN A 209 2.21 -30.43 -5.09
CA ASN A 209 2.56 -29.38 -6.05
C ASN A 209 2.08 -28.00 -5.56
N LYS A 210 1.38 -27.92 -4.43
CA LYS A 210 0.76 -26.69 -3.90
C LYS A 210 -0.09 -26.00 -4.96
N LYS A 211 -0.92 -26.80 -5.65
CA LYS A 211 -1.73 -26.36 -6.78
C LYS A 211 -3.20 -26.39 -6.41
N LEU A 212 -3.87 -25.25 -6.56
CA LEU A 212 -5.32 -25.13 -6.44
C LEU A 212 -5.93 -25.11 -7.84
N THR A 213 -7.07 -25.78 -8.01
CA THR A 213 -7.84 -25.71 -9.24
C THR A 213 -9.32 -25.54 -8.98
N ALA A 214 -9.99 -24.76 -9.83
CA ALA A 214 -11.44 -24.61 -9.89
C ALA A 214 -11.90 -25.00 -11.30
N LEU A 215 -12.81 -25.97 -11.38
CA LEU A 215 -13.34 -26.49 -12.63
C LEU A 215 -14.68 -25.82 -12.92
N MET A 216 -14.75 -25.15 -14.07
CA MET A 216 -15.97 -24.51 -14.58
C MET A 216 -16.35 -25.16 -15.92
N PRO A 217 -17.58 -25.66 -16.10
CA PRO A 217 -18.06 -26.11 -17.40
C PRO A 217 -17.99 -24.97 -18.42
N PHE A 218 -17.51 -25.25 -19.63
CA PHE A 218 -17.30 -24.21 -20.63
C PHE A 218 -17.31 -24.78 -22.04
N ASN A 219 -18.15 -24.19 -22.90
CA ASN A 219 -18.23 -24.57 -24.30
C ASN A 219 -17.12 -23.88 -25.12
N TRP A 220 -16.08 -24.64 -25.49
CA TRP A 220 -14.99 -24.12 -26.31
C TRP A 220 -15.33 -23.96 -27.82
N ASP A 221 -16.58 -24.11 -28.25
CA ASP A 221 -16.94 -23.84 -29.65
C ASP A 221 -16.57 -22.40 -30.05
N LYS A 222 -15.89 -22.23 -31.19
CA LYS A 222 -15.39 -20.91 -31.61
C LYS A 222 -16.52 -19.90 -31.80
N LYS A 223 -17.69 -20.31 -32.30
CA LYS A 223 -18.83 -19.41 -32.49
C LYS A 223 -19.46 -19.00 -31.16
N PHE A 224 -19.34 -19.84 -30.13
CA PHE A 224 -19.74 -19.47 -28.78
C PHE A 224 -18.74 -18.48 -28.17
N ILE A 225 -17.44 -18.80 -28.25
CA ILE A 225 -16.38 -17.91 -27.75
C ILE A 225 -16.47 -16.51 -28.38
N GLU A 226 -16.72 -16.43 -29.69
CA GLU A 226 -16.88 -15.15 -30.41
C GLU A 226 -18.05 -14.29 -29.91
N LYS A 227 -19.01 -14.85 -29.15
CA LYS A 227 -20.14 -14.13 -28.57
C LYS A 227 -19.89 -13.60 -27.16
N ILE A 228 -18.77 -13.95 -26.52
CA ILE A 228 -18.43 -13.51 -25.16
C ILE A 228 -17.15 -12.66 -25.17
N PRO A 229 -16.99 -11.64 -24.30
CA PRO A 229 -15.90 -10.66 -24.37
C PRO A 229 -14.66 -11.14 -23.61
N PHE A 230 -14.90 -11.85 -22.51
CA PHE A 230 -13.95 -12.37 -21.57
C PHE A 230 -14.65 -13.36 -20.64
N VAL A 231 -13.84 -14.21 -20.01
CA VAL A 231 -14.22 -14.98 -18.83
C VAL A 231 -13.53 -14.33 -17.64
N HIS A 232 -14.27 -14.09 -16.55
CA HIS A 232 -13.76 -13.49 -15.33
C HIS A 232 -13.99 -14.40 -14.12
N ALA A 233 -12.92 -14.66 -13.36
CA ALA A 233 -12.96 -15.41 -12.11
C ALA A 233 -11.82 -14.99 -11.18
N GLU A 234 -11.96 -15.22 -9.87
CA GLU A 234 -11.02 -14.75 -8.86
C GLU A 234 -10.83 -15.78 -7.75
N TYR A 235 -9.58 -16.01 -7.33
CA TYR A 235 -9.29 -16.65 -6.04
C TYR A 235 -9.03 -15.61 -4.98
N TYR A 236 -9.63 -15.79 -3.81
CA TYR A 236 -9.35 -15.05 -2.59
C TYR A 236 -8.62 -16.00 -1.62
N ILE A 237 -7.31 -15.76 -1.45
CA ILE A 237 -6.41 -16.65 -0.74
C ILE A 237 -5.94 -15.97 0.54
N PRO A 238 -6.21 -16.52 1.73
CA PRO A 238 -5.72 -15.94 2.97
C PRO A 238 -4.19 -15.79 2.99
N LYS A 239 -3.69 -14.62 3.36
CA LYS A 239 -2.24 -14.35 3.50
C LYS A 239 -1.56 -15.22 4.55
N SER A 240 -2.33 -15.84 5.44
CA SER A 240 -1.84 -16.84 6.39
C SER A 240 -1.38 -18.15 5.74
N ILE A 241 -1.67 -18.38 4.45
CA ILE A 241 -1.12 -19.47 3.66
C ILE A 241 0.23 -19.04 3.08
N THR A 242 1.30 -19.27 3.83
CA THR A 242 2.67 -18.83 3.47
C THR A 242 3.19 -19.41 2.16
N GLU A 243 2.68 -20.57 1.76
CA GLU A 243 2.95 -21.23 0.50
C GLU A 243 2.53 -20.37 -0.69
N PHE A 244 1.46 -19.57 -0.59
CA PHE A 244 1.09 -18.60 -1.63
C PHE A 244 1.54 -17.19 -1.26
N ASN A 245 1.53 -16.80 0.02
CA ASN A 245 1.87 -15.44 0.41
C ASN A 245 3.36 -15.09 0.15
N ASN A 246 4.27 -16.02 0.47
CA ASN A 246 5.71 -15.78 0.39
C ASN A 246 6.33 -16.32 -0.90
N HIS A 247 5.51 -16.81 -1.84
CA HIS A 247 5.95 -17.39 -3.11
C HIS A 247 5.22 -16.74 -4.27
N ASP A 248 5.76 -16.93 -5.46
CA ASP A 248 5.12 -16.55 -6.70
C ASP A 248 3.81 -17.34 -6.85
N ILE A 249 2.82 -16.79 -7.55
CA ILE A 249 1.60 -17.52 -7.90
C ILE A 249 1.58 -17.67 -9.42
N LEU A 250 1.74 -18.90 -9.89
CA LEU A 250 1.71 -19.25 -11.29
C LEU A 250 0.28 -19.55 -11.70
N MET A 251 -0.22 -18.91 -12.75
CA MET A 251 -1.61 -19.05 -13.21
C MET A 251 -1.68 -19.91 -14.46
N THR A 252 -2.70 -20.77 -14.55
CA THR A 252 -2.93 -21.68 -15.66
C THR A 252 -4.41 -21.77 -16.02
N VAL A 253 -4.69 -22.01 -17.31
CA VAL A 253 -6.01 -22.41 -17.82
C VAL A 253 -5.83 -23.74 -18.52
N ASN A 254 -6.47 -24.79 -17.99
CA ASN A 254 -6.31 -26.16 -18.50
C ASN A 254 -4.83 -26.56 -18.62
N ASP A 255 -4.05 -26.30 -17.55
CA ASP A 255 -2.60 -26.52 -17.46
C ASP A 255 -1.72 -25.67 -18.41
N ILE A 256 -2.30 -24.78 -19.20
CA ILE A 256 -1.55 -23.84 -20.04
C ILE A 256 -1.30 -22.57 -19.25
N SER A 257 -0.04 -22.18 -19.10
CA SER A 257 0.32 -20.96 -18.39
C SER A 257 -0.29 -19.70 -19.03
N ILE A 258 -0.85 -18.85 -18.18
CA ILE A 258 -1.36 -17.54 -18.56
C ILE A 258 -0.78 -16.47 -17.63
N LEU A 259 -0.84 -15.22 -18.11
CA LEU A 259 -0.60 -14.05 -17.27
C LEU A 259 -1.95 -13.54 -16.77
N GLY A 260 -1.98 -13.06 -15.53
CA GLY A 260 -3.13 -12.44 -14.90
C GLY A 260 -2.67 -11.48 -13.81
N THR A 261 -3.64 -10.84 -13.15
CA THR A 261 -3.36 -9.85 -12.10
C THR A 261 -3.43 -10.51 -10.74
N ILE A 262 -2.42 -10.31 -9.90
CA ILE A 262 -2.39 -10.81 -8.52
C ILE A 262 -2.32 -9.60 -7.60
N ASP A 263 -3.43 -9.30 -6.94
CA ASP A 263 -3.56 -8.22 -5.97
C ASP A 263 -3.24 -8.75 -4.57
N ARG A 264 -2.26 -8.12 -3.91
CA ARG A 264 -1.83 -8.44 -2.54
C ARG A 264 -1.99 -7.24 -1.61
N SER A 265 -2.67 -6.18 -2.04
CA SER A 265 -2.83 -4.95 -1.27
C SER A 265 -3.74 -5.13 -0.05
N GLY A 266 -4.70 -6.05 -0.12
CA GLY A 266 -5.65 -6.32 0.97
C GLY A 266 -4.97 -6.88 2.24
N ASP A 267 -5.42 -6.50 3.43
CA ASP A 267 -4.73 -6.86 4.68
C ASP A 267 -4.75 -8.36 4.99
N GLU A 268 -5.82 -9.07 4.61
CA GLU A 268 -6.08 -10.46 5.02
C GLU A 268 -5.88 -11.48 3.90
N GLU A 269 -6.00 -11.07 2.65
CA GLU A 269 -6.09 -11.96 1.50
C GLU A 269 -5.33 -11.49 0.26
N ILE A 270 -5.11 -12.41 -0.66
CA ILE A 270 -4.51 -12.24 -1.97
C ILE A 270 -5.60 -12.53 -2.99
N VAL A 271 -5.85 -11.61 -3.92
CA VAL A 271 -6.85 -11.80 -4.97
C VAL A 271 -6.15 -12.10 -6.30
N VAL A 272 -6.40 -13.29 -6.86
CA VAL A 272 -5.80 -13.73 -8.14
C VAL A 272 -6.87 -13.67 -9.23
N HIS A 273 -6.73 -12.73 -10.17
CA HIS A 273 -7.73 -12.40 -11.19
C HIS A 273 -7.47 -13.13 -12.52
N PHE A 274 -8.39 -13.99 -12.90
CA PHE A 274 -8.48 -14.60 -14.21
C PHE A 274 -9.38 -13.76 -15.12
N LEU A 275 -8.83 -12.73 -15.78
CA LEU A 275 -9.54 -11.97 -16.81
C LEU A 275 -9.07 -12.39 -18.21
N ILE A 276 -9.82 -13.29 -18.84
CA ILE A 276 -9.39 -13.97 -20.08
C ILE A 276 -10.22 -13.46 -21.27
N PRO A 277 -9.74 -12.50 -22.08
CA PRO A 277 -10.50 -11.94 -23.19
C PRO A 277 -10.73 -12.92 -24.34
N THR A 278 -11.75 -12.67 -25.18
CA THR A 278 -12.13 -13.49 -26.35
C THR A 278 -10.93 -13.91 -27.19
N GLN A 279 -10.05 -12.95 -27.51
CA GLN A 279 -8.87 -13.19 -28.33
C GLN A 279 -7.87 -14.16 -27.67
N LYS A 280 -7.80 -14.17 -26.34
CA LYS A 280 -6.99 -15.12 -25.59
C LYS A 280 -7.67 -16.49 -25.52
N LEU A 281 -8.99 -16.55 -25.35
CA LEU A 281 -9.76 -17.80 -25.42
C LEU A 281 -9.58 -18.46 -26.79
N LEU A 282 -9.71 -17.73 -27.90
CA LEU A 282 -9.49 -18.27 -29.24
C LEU A 282 -8.06 -18.84 -29.43
N LYS A 283 -7.05 -18.23 -28.81
CA LYS A 283 -5.67 -18.77 -28.81
C LYS A 283 -5.48 -19.99 -27.91
N LEU A 284 -6.20 -20.05 -26.80
CA LEU A 284 -6.19 -21.21 -25.89
C LEU A 284 -6.88 -22.41 -26.54
N TYR A 285 -7.96 -22.19 -27.29
CA TYR A 285 -8.65 -23.25 -28.04
C TYR A 285 -7.69 -24.10 -28.89
N ASP A 286 -6.76 -23.45 -29.61
CA ASP A 286 -5.82 -24.14 -30.50
C ASP A 286 -4.77 -24.97 -29.72
N GLN A 287 -4.58 -24.71 -28.43
CA GLN A 287 -3.65 -25.42 -27.54
C GLN A 287 -4.34 -26.47 -26.66
N ILE A 288 -5.63 -26.28 -26.33
CA ILE A 288 -6.39 -27.17 -25.45
C ILE A 288 -6.79 -28.45 -26.20
N PRO A 289 -6.44 -29.64 -25.65
CA PRO A 289 -6.85 -30.93 -26.20
C PRO A 289 -8.37 -31.06 -26.35
N ALA A 290 -8.82 -31.74 -27.40
CA ALA A 290 -10.26 -31.84 -27.71
C ALA A 290 -11.10 -32.47 -26.58
N ASN A 291 -10.52 -33.35 -25.75
CA ASN A 291 -11.17 -33.99 -24.62
C ASN A 291 -11.29 -33.10 -23.36
N GLN A 292 -10.80 -31.86 -23.42
CA GLN A 292 -10.94 -30.87 -22.35
C GLN A 292 -11.74 -29.64 -22.81
N ARG A 293 -12.36 -29.71 -23.99
CA ARG A 293 -13.10 -28.59 -24.63
C ARG A 293 -14.53 -28.41 -24.13
N ASP A 294 -14.85 -29.05 -23.02
CA ASP A 294 -16.10 -28.99 -22.27
C ASP A 294 -15.93 -28.23 -20.93
N ARG A 295 -14.72 -27.78 -20.58
CA ARG A 295 -14.44 -27.10 -19.31
C ARG A 295 -13.27 -26.11 -19.37
N ILE A 296 -13.29 -25.13 -18.49
CA ILE A 296 -12.13 -24.34 -18.08
C ILE A 296 -11.66 -24.87 -16.72
N VAL A 297 -10.36 -25.08 -16.56
CA VAL A 297 -9.74 -25.33 -15.25
C VAL A 297 -8.86 -24.14 -14.90
N PHE A 298 -9.33 -23.30 -13.99
CA PHE A 298 -8.54 -22.20 -13.43
C PHE A 298 -7.56 -22.81 -12.43
N GLY A 299 -6.26 -22.76 -12.71
CA GLY A 299 -5.24 -23.33 -11.84
C GLY A 299 -4.29 -22.27 -11.32
N ILE A 300 -4.00 -22.31 -10.02
CA ILE A 300 -2.93 -21.52 -9.41
C ILE A 300 -1.94 -22.44 -8.70
N GLU A 301 -0.64 -22.16 -8.83
CA GLU A 301 0.43 -22.97 -8.24
C GLU A 301 1.44 -22.08 -7.52
N SER A 302 1.88 -22.50 -6.33
CA SER A 302 2.96 -21.85 -5.60
C SER A 302 4.29 -22.05 -6.33
N GLY A 303 4.87 -20.95 -6.81
CA GLY A 303 6.14 -20.92 -7.53
C GLY A 303 7.36 -20.85 -6.61
N ASN A 304 8.37 -20.09 -7.04
CA ASN A 304 9.58 -19.91 -6.24
C ASN A 304 9.28 -19.04 -5.00
N PRO A 305 10.06 -19.18 -3.91
CA PRO A 305 10.02 -18.20 -2.84
C PRO A 305 10.29 -16.81 -3.44
N ARG A 306 9.40 -15.87 -3.15
CA ARG A 306 9.62 -14.48 -3.57
C ARG A 306 10.92 -14.01 -2.96
N GLU A 307 11.75 -13.33 -3.75
CA GLU A 307 12.81 -12.49 -3.19
C GLU A 307 12.12 -11.35 -2.44
N VAL A 308 11.86 -11.58 -1.16
CA VAL A 308 11.38 -10.56 -0.23
C VAL A 308 12.42 -9.44 -0.24
N GLU A 309 11.94 -8.20 -0.35
CA GLU A 309 12.73 -6.99 -0.19
C GLU A 309 13.73 -7.18 0.95
N LYS A 310 15.03 -7.22 0.60
CA LYS A 310 16.08 -7.16 1.59
C LYS A 310 16.03 -5.77 2.21
N SER A 311 15.46 -5.69 3.41
CA SER A 311 15.37 -4.46 4.20
C SER A 311 16.74 -3.90 4.63
N ASP A 312 17.83 -4.57 4.24
CA ASP A 312 19.22 -4.31 4.57
C ASP A 312 20.14 -4.09 3.35
N ALA A 313 19.62 -3.97 2.11
CA ALA A 313 20.47 -3.80 0.92
C ALA A 313 21.25 -2.45 0.93
N ILE A 314 22.57 -2.50 1.04
CA ILE A 314 23.43 -1.30 1.09
C ILE A 314 23.85 -0.91 -0.32
N LEU A 315 23.12 0.05 -0.92
CA LEU A 315 23.39 0.56 -2.29
C LEU A 315 24.83 1.06 -2.48
N GLU A 316 25.44 1.62 -1.43
CA GLU A 316 26.83 2.09 -1.42
C GLU A 316 27.86 0.95 -1.43
N GLU A 317 27.51 -0.29 -1.12
CA GLU A 317 28.40 -1.46 -1.28
C GLU A 317 28.21 -2.14 -2.66
N GLY A 318 27.33 -1.58 -3.50
CA GLY A 318 26.99 -2.10 -4.81
C GLY A 318 26.13 -3.34 -4.76
N GLU A 319 25.37 -3.50 -3.69
CA GLU A 319 24.25 -4.43 -3.60
C GLU A 319 23.06 -3.90 -4.40
N LYS A 320 22.30 -4.84 -4.95
CA LYS A 320 21.10 -4.55 -5.73
C LYS A 320 19.95 -4.34 -4.75
N SER A 321 19.42 -3.13 -4.68
CA SER A 321 18.17 -2.86 -3.97
C SER A 321 17.01 -3.33 -4.83
N ILE A 322 16.12 -4.10 -4.20
CA ILE A 322 14.94 -4.67 -4.84
C ILE A 322 13.75 -4.08 -4.11
N LYS A 323 12.91 -3.33 -4.83
CA LYS A 323 11.75 -2.68 -4.25
C LYS A 323 10.51 -2.88 -5.11
N LEU A 324 9.38 -3.15 -4.48
CA LEU A 324 8.10 -3.16 -5.18
C LEU A 324 7.59 -1.72 -5.34
N SER A 325 6.86 -1.47 -6.42
CA SER A 325 6.16 -0.20 -6.58
C SER A 325 5.09 0.00 -5.50
N SER A 326 4.59 1.22 -5.35
CA SER A 326 3.54 1.57 -4.39
C SER A 326 2.24 0.79 -4.57
N GLN A 327 1.99 0.26 -5.77
CA GLN A 327 0.85 -0.61 -6.07
C GLN A 327 1.28 -2.08 -6.24
N GLU A 328 2.55 -2.40 -5.95
CA GLU A 328 3.22 -3.69 -6.18
C GLU A 328 3.17 -4.26 -7.60
N ASP A 329 2.60 -3.55 -8.58
CA ASP A 329 2.54 -3.94 -10.01
C ASP A 329 3.91 -4.06 -10.69
N TRP A 330 4.97 -3.54 -10.07
CA TRP A 330 6.33 -3.57 -10.61
C TRP A 330 7.34 -3.93 -9.53
N LYS A 331 8.33 -4.74 -9.90
CA LYS A 331 9.52 -4.97 -9.09
C LYS A 331 10.71 -4.24 -9.70
N PHE A 332 11.17 -3.22 -9.00
CA PHE A 332 12.30 -2.41 -9.39
C PHE A 332 13.59 -2.97 -8.83
N HIS A 333 14.57 -3.05 -9.70
CA HIS A 333 15.89 -3.58 -9.43
C HIS A 333 16.88 -2.43 -9.63
N PHE A 334 17.45 -1.92 -8.53
CA PHE A 334 18.23 -0.69 -8.53
C PHE A 334 19.64 -0.87 -7.97
N TRP A 335 20.65 -0.32 -8.63
CA TRP A 335 22.03 -0.30 -8.11
C TRP A 335 22.87 0.84 -8.70
N LEU A 336 23.93 1.21 -7.97
CA LEU A 336 24.83 2.31 -8.33
C LEU A 336 26.16 1.81 -8.93
N ASN A 337 26.77 2.63 -9.79
CA ASN A 337 28.13 2.43 -10.29
C ASN A 337 28.87 3.80 -10.38
N PRO A 338 30.07 3.99 -9.79
CA PRO A 338 30.89 3.01 -9.07
C PRO A 338 30.24 2.50 -7.78
N LYS A 339 30.59 1.26 -7.41
CA LYS A 339 30.31 0.73 -6.07
C LYS A 339 31.19 1.47 -5.06
N GLY A 340 30.69 1.74 -3.86
CA GLY A 340 31.38 2.51 -2.83
C GLY A 340 30.71 3.86 -2.54
N LYS A 341 31.32 4.63 -1.64
CA LYS A 341 30.90 6.00 -1.30
C LYS A 341 30.79 6.87 -2.56
N ILE A 342 29.65 7.51 -2.74
CA ILE A 342 29.42 8.45 -3.84
C ILE A 342 30.04 9.80 -3.46
N ASN A 343 31.16 10.11 -4.09
CA ASN A 343 31.86 11.38 -3.86
C ASN A 343 31.25 12.49 -4.73
N PRO A 344 31.11 13.73 -4.21
CA PRO A 344 30.64 14.86 -5.00
C PRO A 344 31.58 15.16 -6.18
N ASN A 345 31.02 15.78 -7.22
CA ASN A 345 31.64 16.16 -8.49
C ASN A 345 32.12 14.99 -9.35
N ASN A 346 31.80 13.75 -8.99
CA ASN A 346 32.03 12.57 -9.80
C ASN A 346 30.71 12.03 -10.38
N ASP A 347 30.78 11.49 -11.58
CA ASP A 347 29.62 10.84 -12.19
C ASP A 347 29.30 9.53 -11.47
N VAL A 348 28.04 9.35 -11.14
CA VAL A 348 27.45 8.08 -10.72
C VAL A 348 26.41 7.64 -11.74
N THR A 349 26.41 6.35 -12.05
CA THR A 349 25.42 5.72 -12.92
C THR A 349 24.38 5.01 -12.05
N LEU A 350 23.13 5.43 -12.20
CA LEU A 350 21.95 4.80 -11.64
C LEU A 350 21.48 3.72 -12.61
N ASN A 351 21.42 2.46 -12.19
CA ASN A 351 20.95 1.37 -13.04
C ASN A 351 19.61 0.87 -12.53
N ILE A 352 18.66 0.69 -13.45
CA ILE A 352 17.28 0.31 -13.15
C ILE A 352 16.93 -0.87 -14.06
N GLU A 353 16.31 -1.90 -13.49
CA GLU A 353 15.61 -2.93 -14.24
C GLU A 353 14.15 -3.01 -13.77
N PHE A 354 13.23 -3.25 -14.70
CA PHE A 354 11.80 -3.41 -14.46
C PHE A 354 11.44 -4.88 -14.58
N HIS A 355 10.98 -5.47 -13.48
CA HIS A 355 10.61 -6.85 -13.41
C HIS A 355 9.14 -7.01 -13.08
N ASP A 356 8.57 -8.08 -13.61
CA ASP A 356 7.31 -8.61 -13.16
C ASP A 356 7.44 -8.99 -11.67
N PRO A 357 6.57 -8.49 -10.79
CA PRO A 357 6.69 -8.65 -9.34
C PRO A 357 6.46 -10.09 -8.87
N VAL A 358 5.92 -10.92 -9.75
CA VAL A 358 5.59 -12.33 -9.48
C VAL A 358 6.64 -13.24 -10.10
N SER A 359 6.74 -13.30 -11.42
CA SER A 359 7.67 -14.18 -12.12
C SER A 359 9.14 -13.75 -12.05
N ASN A 360 9.41 -12.53 -11.59
CA ASN A 360 10.73 -11.87 -11.65
C ASN A 360 11.27 -11.74 -13.09
N ALA A 361 10.42 -11.93 -14.11
CA ALA A 361 10.80 -11.78 -15.49
C ALA A 361 11.04 -10.31 -15.82
N LEU A 362 12.08 -10.01 -16.59
CA LEU A 362 12.34 -8.66 -17.07
C LEU A 362 11.24 -8.25 -18.06
N ILE A 363 10.62 -7.09 -17.84
CA ILE A 363 9.53 -6.59 -18.68
C ILE A 363 10.09 -5.60 -19.72
N PRO A 364 10.01 -5.90 -21.03
CA PRO A 364 10.44 -4.99 -22.08
C PRO A 364 9.41 -3.88 -22.33
N GLN A 365 9.77 -2.88 -23.16
CA GLN A 365 8.89 -1.80 -23.63
C GLN A 365 8.28 -0.99 -22.47
N ILE A 366 9.13 -0.51 -21.58
CA ILE A 366 8.72 0.32 -20.46
C ILE A 366 8.87 1.80 -20.82
N SER A 367 7.86 2.61 -20.51
CA SER A 367 7.95 4.06 -20.40
C SER A 367 7.82 4.47 -18.92
N TYR A 368 8.60 5.44 -18.43
CA TYR A 368 8.50 5.88 -17.03
C TYR A 368 9.05 7.30 -16.81
N ASP A 369 8.72 7.89 -15.66
CA ASP A 369 9.24 9.18 -15.20
C ASP A 369 10.31 8.96 -14.11
N LEU A 370 11.36 9.78 -14.15
CA LEU A 370 12.50 9.73 -13.23
C LEU A 370 12.77 11.10 -12.62
N ASP A 371 12.72 11.17 -11.29
CA ASP A 371 13.19 12.32 -10.52
C ASP A 371 14.38 11.92 -9.64
N VAL A 372 15.43 12.73 -9.67
CA VAL A 372 16.61 12.61 -8.82
C VAL A 372 16.76 13.90 -8.04
N LEU A 373 16.74 13.79 -6.72
CA LEU A 373 16.85 14.90 -5.78
C LEU A 373 18.13 14.75 -4.97
N LEU A 374 18.76 15.86 -4.62
CA LEU A 374 19.85 15.96 -3.64
C LEU A 374 19.44 17.01 -2.61
N ASN A 375 19.41 16.64 -1.33
CA ASN A 375 18.99 17.52 -0.23
C ASN A 375 17.63 18.18 -0.48
N GLY A 376 16.67 17.41 -1.01
CA GLY A 376 15.32 17.87 -1.35
C GLY A 376 15.23 18.76 -2.59
N LYS A 377 16.35 19.09 -3.25
CA LYS A 377 16.38 19.87 -4.49
C LYS A 377 16.53 18.94 -5.69
N THR A 378 15.71 19.13 -6.72
CA THR A 378 15.81 18.37 -7.97
C THR A 378 17.16 18.60 -8.65
N VAL A 379 17.91 17.53 -8.85
CA VAL A 379 19.17 17.48 -9.63
C VAL A 379 18.89 17.07 -11.07
N LYS A 380 17.95 16.13 -11.27
CA LYS A 380 17.57 15.65 -12.60
C LYS A 380 16.10 15.25 -12.58
N SER A 381 15.36 15.61 -13.63
CA SER A 381 13.97 15.20 -13.82
C SER A 381 13.76 14.91 -15.30
N GLN A 382 13.15 13.77 -15.61
CA GLN A 382 12.90 13.32 -16.98
C GLN A 382 11.57 12.59 -17.03
N THR A 383 10.70 13.00 -17.95
CA THR A 383 9.41 12.36 -18.17
C THR A 383 9.43 11.47 -19.40
N GLN A 384 8.59 10.45 -19.43
CA GLN A 384 8.38 9.52 -20.55
C GLN A 384 9.69 8.95 -21.11
N ARG A 385 10.62 8.56 -20.22
CA ARG A 385 11.81 7.81 -20.62
C ARG A 385 11.37 6.43 -21.09
N GLU A 386 11.95 5.95 -22.19
CA GLU A 386 11.65 4.61 -22.72
C GLU A 386 12.84 3.67 -22.55
N THR A 387 12.57 2.43 -22.14
CA THR A 387 13.52 1.32 -22.20
C THR A 387 12.90 0.13 -22.95
N PRO A 388 13.37 -0.16 -24.19
CA PRO A 388 12.85 -1.25 -25.00
C PRO A 388 13.07 -2.63 -24.38
N ASP A 389 14.14 -2.82 -23.61
CA ASP A 389 14.52 -4.11 -23.03
C ASP A 389 14.23 -4.20 -21.52
N GLY A 390 13.62 -3.17 -20.92
CA GLY A 390 13.31 -3.15 -19.48
C GLY A 390 14.49 -2.76 -18.59
N LYS A 391 15.58 -2.26 -19.17
CA LYS A 391 16.79 -1.81 -18.47
C LYS A 391 17.14 -0.38 -18.80
N ASP A 392 17.53 0.43 -17.82
CA ASP A 392 18.04 1.78 -18.05
C ASP A 392 19.27 2.09 -17.17
N SER A 393 20.15 2.94 -17.69
CA SER A 393 21.37 3.39 -17.03
C SER A 393 21.51 4.90 -17.18
N ILE A 394 21.38 5.61 -16.06
CA ILE A 394 21.32 7.08 -16.03
C ILE A 394 22.53 7.63 -15.30
N LYS A 395 23.35 8.42 -15.99
CA LYS A 395 24.42 9.19 -15.34
C LYS A 395 23.87 10.44 -14.66
N VAL A 396 24.34 10.66 -13.43
CA VAL A 396 24.05 11.82 -12.59
C VAL A 396 25.36 12.29 -11.95
N ASN A 397 25.54 13.60 -11.85
CA ASN A 397 26.65 14.21 -11.13
C ASN A 397 26.06 15.02 -9.97
N PHE A 398 26.55 14.79 -8.76
CA PHE A 398 26.12 15.50 -7.56
C PHE A 398 27.20 16.53 -7.19
N ASP A 399 26.86 17.81 -7.17
CA ASP A 399 27.82 18.90 -6.94
C ASP A 399 28.28 19.03 -5.48
N THR A 400 27.50 18.48 -4.55
CA THR A 400 27.64 18.64 -3.10
C THR A 400 27.34 17.33 -2.36
N THR A 401 27.73 17.25 -1.09
CA THR A 401 27.33 16.14 -0.22
C THR A 401 25.87 16.27 0.20
N GLY A 402 25.22 15.15 0.49
CA GLY A 402 23.82 15.16 0.86
C GLY A 402 23.16 13.80 0.72
N ALA A 403 21.87 13.71 1.03
CA ALA A 403 21.11 12.53 0.64
C ALA A 403 20.54 12.70 -0.75
N ALA A 404 20.73 11.67 -1.55
CA ALA A 404 20.13 11.54 -2.85
C ALA A 404 18.88 10.67 -2.77
N ILE A 405 17.82 11.11 -3.43
CA ILE A 405 16.58 10.36 -3.63
C ILE A 405 16.40 10.15 -5.12
N VAL A 406 16.08 8.93 -5.52
CA VAL A 406 15.69 8.56 -6.88
C VAL A 406 14.27 8.04 -6.83
N LYS A 407 13.36 8.76 -7.48
CA LYS A 407 11.96 8.40 -7.62
C LYS A 407 11.68 7.96 -9.06
N ILE A 408 11.09 6.79 -9.18
CA ILE A 408 10.53 6.24 -10.41
C ILE A 408 9.01 6.39 -10.29
N SER A 409 8.34 6.89 -11.33
CA SER A 409 6.88 6.97 -11.36
C SER A 409 6.28 6.81 -12.75
N ASN A 410 4.95 6.71 -12.84
CA ASN A 410 4.19 6.69 -14.10
C ASN A 410 4.65 5.59 -15.08
N VAL A 411 5.01 4.42 -14.55
CA VAL A 411 5.47 3.29 -15.36
C VAL A 411 4.32 2.83 -16.27
N ASN A 412 4.53 2.89 -17.59
CA ASN A 412 3.53 2.64 -18.64
C ASN A 412 2.21 3.42 -18.46
N ASN A 413 2.28 4.64 -17.94
CA ASN A 413 1.14 5.50 -17.59
C ASN A 413 0.24 4.95 -16.47
N PHE A 414 0.70 3.97 -15.69
CA PHE A 414 0.05 3.55 -14.45
C PHE A 414 0.52 4.41 -13.29
N ASP A 415 -0.40 4.78 -12.39
CA ASP A 415 -0.14 5.58 -11.20
C ASP A 415 0.63 4.78 -10.13
N THR A 416 1.89 4.52 -10.43
CA THR A 416 2.82 3.69 -9.65
C THR A 416 4.05 4.51 -9.30
N SER A 417 4.65 4.26 -8.14
CA SER A 417 5.90 4.91 -7.74
C SER A 417 6.84 3.99 -6.98
N GLY A 418 8.15 4.21 -7.11
CA GLY A 418 9.20 3.53 -6.35
C GLY A 418 10.28 4.53 -5.98
N GLU A 419 10.75 4.48 -4.73
CA GLU A 419 11.75 5.42 -4.22
C GLU A 419 12.98 4.70 -3.67
N PHE A 420 14.16 5.14 -4.09
CA PHE A 420 15.46 4.69 -3.60
C PHE A 420 16.21 5.87 -2.99
N SER A 421 16.87 5.65 -1.85
CA SER A 421 17.69 6.69 -1.22
C SER A 421 19.11 6.20 -0.94
N PHE A 422 20.09 7.10 -1.05
CA PHE A 422 21.51 6.83 -0.75
C PHE A 422 22.23 8.14 -0.38
N ARG A 423 23.47 8.07 0.12
CA ARG A 423 24.23 9.26 0.52
C ARG A 423 25.35 9.61 -0.47
N VAL A 424 25.46 10.90 -0.77
CA VAL A 424 26.65 11.52 -1.35
C VAL A 424 27.47 12.05 -0.18
N SER A 425 28.64 11.48 0.07
CA SER A 425 29.45 11.82 1.25
C SER A 425 30.91 12.06 0.90
N GLU A 426 31.56 12.92 1.68
CA GLU A 426 33.01 12.96 1.75
C GLU A 426 33.52 11.73 2.53
N ALA A 427 34.72 11.28 2.23
CA ALA A 427 35.36 10.21 3.01
C ALA A 427 35.54 10.65 4.47
N LYS A 428 34.84 10.03 5.43
CA LYS A 428 34.99 10.38 6.85
C LYS A 428 35.09 9.23 7.85
N THR A 429 35.91 9.50 8.86
CA THR A 429 36.24 8.78 10.11
C THR A 429 35.09 8.77 11.11
N THR A 430 34.91 7.65 11.81
CA THR A 430 33.81 7.34 12.73
C THR A 430 33.99 8.01 14.11
N THR A 431 32.92 8.59 14.66
CA THR A 431 32.86 9.11 16.04
C THR A 431 31.80 8.30 16.82
N THR A 432 32.13 7.81 18.02
CA THR A 432 31.21 7.13 18.96
C THR A 432 30.36 8.14 19.76
N GLY A 433 29.06 7.88 19.96
CA GLY A 433 28.16 8.74 20.75
C GLY A 433 27.70 8.13 22.09
N ASP A 434 27.18 8.97 22.99
CA ASP A 434 26.86 8.64 24.40
C ASP A 434 25.44 8.10 24.60
N HIS A 435 24.49 8.57 23.79
CA HIS A 435 23.08 8.16 23.80
C HIS A 435 22.57 7.90 22.41
N GLU A 436 21.50 7.09 22.30
CA GLU A 436 20.92 6.70 21.03
C GLU A 436 19.41 6.96 21.00
N VAL A 437 18.93 7.45 19.86
CA VAL A 437 17.52 7.59 19.53
C VAL A 437 17.27 6.86 18.20
N SER A 438 16.32 5.94 18.18
CA SER A 438 15.93 5.19 16.98
C SER A 438 14.75 5.86 16.29
N ILE A 439 14.83 6.05 14.97
CA ILE A 439 13.66 6.37 14.14
C ILE A 439 13.01 5.05 13.74
N ARG A 440 11.78 4.81 14.19
CA ARG A 440 11.12 3.50 14.09
C ARG A 440 10.67 3.18 12.67
N SER A 441 10.68 1.90 12.28
CA SER A 441 10.13 1.46 10.99
C SER A 441 8.67 1.88 10.82
N GLY A 442 8.32 2.39 9.64
CA GLY A 442 6.98 2.89 9.30
C GLY A 442 6.69 4.31 9.79
N SER A 443 7.70 5.05 10.27
CA SER A 443 7.55 6.42 10.76
C SER A 443 7.31 7.42 9.63
N SER A 444 7.61 7.07 8.37
CA SER A 444 7.26 7.84 7.17
C SER A 444 5.78 7.81 6.79
N SER A 445 4.94 7.06 7.52
CA SER A 445 3.49 7.10 7.38
C SER A 445 2.85 7.64 8.67
N PRO A 446 1.76 8.42 8.58
CA PRO A 446 1.01 8.83 9.76
C PRO A 446 0.51 7.62 10.58
N GLY A 447 0.58 7.72 11.90
CA GLY A 447 0.12 6.72 12.87
C GLY A 447 1.01 6.65 14.11
N CYS A 448 2.33 6.88 13.97
CA CYS A 448 3.28 6.83 15.08
C CYS A 448 3.13 8.02 16.06
N GLU A 449 2.51 9.12 15.63
CA GLU A 449 2.22 10.29 16.48
C GLU A 449 1.13 10.03 17.51
N ARG A 450 0.33 8.96 17.34
CA ARG A 450 -0.74 8.61 18.29
C ARG A 450 -0.24 7.96 19.57
N ASN A 451 0.97 7.42 19.54
CA ASN A 451 1.60 6.68 20.63
C ASN A 451 3.06 7.09 20.86
N ASP A 452 3.45 8.27 20.36
CA ASP A 452 4.79 8.86 20.51
C ASP A 452 5.94 7.95 20.03
N SER A 453 5.70 7.05 19.07
CA SER A 453 6.67 6.00 18.70
C SER A 453 7.55 6.32 17.49
N CYS A 454 7.46 7.54 16.94
CA CYS A 454 8.22 7.94 15.75
C CYS A 454 9.73 8.02 16.02
N TYR A 455 10.12 8.61 17.17
CA TYR A 455 11.47 8.60 17.72
C TYR A 455 11.44 7.79 19.03
N GLU A 456 12.40 6.89 19.23
CA GLU A 456 12.44 6.01 20.39
C GLU A 456 13.83 6.09 21.08
N PRO A 457 13.91 6.67 22.30
CA PRO A 457 12.82 7.32 23.04
C PRO A 457 12.42 8.67 22.41
N THR A 458 11.14 9.03 22.54
CA THR A 458 10.58 10.31 22.03
C THR A 458 11.11 11.51 22.79
N SER A 459 11.31 11.31 24.10
CA SER A 459 11.85 12.31 25.02
C SER A 459 13.07 11.73 25.70
N LEU A 460 14.22 12.35 25.48
CA LEU A 460 15.49 11.92 26.04
C LEU A 460 16.01 12.98 27.03
N THR A 461 16.47 12.55 28.20
CA THR A 461 17.19 13.44 29.14
C THR A 461 18.68 13.13 29.08
N VAL A 462 19.50 14.14 28.83
CA VAL A 462 20.98 14.03 28.79
C VAL A 462 21.64 15.07 29.68
N GLN A 463 22.92 14.86 29.98
CA GLN A 463 23.76 15.86 30.64
C GLN A 463 24.46 16.75 29.60
N GLN A 464 24.77 17.97 30.00
CA GLN A 464 25.58 18.88 29.18
C GLN A 464 26.88 18.21 28.69
N ASN A 465 27.24 18.48 27.44
CA ASN A 465 28.36 17.94 26.67
C ASN A 465 28.24 16.48 26.19
N GLN A 466 27.09 15.82 26.38
CA GLN A 466 26.86 14.49 25.80
C GLN A 466 26.46 14.56 24.33
N ILE A 467 26.80 13.50 23.59
CA ILE A 467 26.49 13.30 22.18
C ILE A 467 25.29 12.36 22.07
N VAL A 468 24.25 12.81 21.37
CA VAL A 468 23.11 11.97 20.99
C VAL A 468 23.26 11.53 19.54
N VAL A 469 23.02 10.25 19.28
CA VAL A 469 23.05 9.64 17.95
C VAL A 469 21.64 9.23 17.58
N TRP A 470 21.13 9.77 16.48
CA TRP A 470 19.88 9.31 15.89
C TRP A 470 20.19 8.28 14.81
N LYS A 471 19.60 7.10 14.92
CA LYS A 471 19.71 6.04 13.91
C LYS A 471 18.40 5.93 13.15
N ASN A 472 18.49 5.99 11.83
CA ASN A 472 17.33 5.76 11.00
C ASN A 472 17.11 4.25 10.77
N ASN A 473 16.23 3.63 11.57
CA ASN A 473 15.87 2.22 11.39
C ASN A 473 14.69 2.03 10.42
N ASP A 474 14.08 3.11 9.95
CA ASP A 474 13.03 3.09 8.92
C ASP A 474 13.62 2.86 7.51
N ASN A 475 12.75 2.50 6.56
CA ASN A 475 13.11 2.29 5.15
C ASN A 475 13.01 3.60 4.33
N ALA A 476 12.40 4.64 4.88
CA ALA A 476 12.32 5.97 4.30
C ALA A 476 13.45 6.88 4.83
N ALA A 477 13.77 7.92 4.06
CA ALA A 477 14.65 8.99 4.51
C ALA A 477 13.95 9.87 5.57
N HIS A 478 14.70 10.32 6.57
CA HIS A 478 14.18 11.14 7.67
C HIS A 478 15.11 12.32 7.95
N THR A 479 14.68 13.26 8.79
CA THR A 479 15.54 14.31 9.33
C THR A 479 15.36 14.40 10.84
N VAL A 480 16.33 14.99 11.51
CA VAL A 480 16.35 15.37 12.91
C VAL A 480 16.73 16.85 12.93
N THR A 481 15.71 17.70 12.91
CA THR A 481 15.88 19.14 12.76
C THR A 481 15.30 19.84 13.97
N SER A 482 16.12 20.61 14.70
CA SER A 482 15.69 21.35 15.89
C SER A 482 14.58 22.34 15.55
N GLY A 483 13.53 22.40 16.36
CA GLY A 483 12.34 23.22 16.15
C GLY A 483 11.04 22.40 16.29
N ILE A 484 9.93 23.00 15.87
CA ILE A 484 8.63 22.35 15.80
C ILE A 484 7.96 22.64 14.45
N PRO A 485 7.07 21.76 13.94
CA PRO A 485 6.45 21.92 12.62
C PRO A 485 5.73 23.26 12.41
N SER A 486 5.11 23.81 13.46
CA SER A 486 4.30 25.04 13.39
C SER A 486 5.13 26.31 13.25
N SER A 487 6.35 26.35 13.78
CA SER A 487 7.26 27.51 13.71
C SER A 487 8.44 27.31 12.76
N GLY A 488 8.64 26.07 12.28
CA GLY A 488 9.80 25.68 11.48
C GLY A 488 11.08 25.48 12.32
N PRO A 489 12.24 25.30 11.64
CA PRO A 489 13.52 25.03 12.30
C PRO A 489 13.98 26.19 13.20
N SER A 490 14.47 25.86 14.40
CA SER A 490 15.07 26.83 15.33
C SER A 490 16.54 27.14 15.01
N GLY A 491 17.19 26.33 14.18
CA GLY A 491 18.58 26.52 13.73
C GLY A 491 19.65 26.05 14.71
N VAL A 492 19.30 25.29 15.75
CA VAL A 492 20.26 24.77 16.74
C VAL A 492 21.01 23.56 16.19
N PHE A 493 20.31 22.62 15.56
CA PHE A 493 20.90 21.52 14.80
C PHE A 493 19.98 21.11 13.66
N ASP A 494 20.60 20.62 12.59
CA ASP A 494 19.90 20.04 11.45
C ASP A 494 20.73 18.85 10.96
N SER A 495 20.12 17.67 10.94
CA SER A 495 20.79 16.48 10.40
C SER A 495 20.89 16.49 8.88
N GLU A 496 20.18 17.43 8.23
CA GLU A 496 19.75 17.27 6.85
C GLU A 496 19.00 15.92 6.74
N ILE A 497 19.16 15.19 5.64
CA ILE A 497 18.54 13.88 5.46
C ILE A 497 19.44 12.77 6.03
N ILE A 498 18.84 11.94 6.85
CA ILE A 498 19.34 10.66 7.32
C ILE A 498 18.70 9.57 6.45
N ALA A 499 19.45 9.02 5.50
CA ALA A 499 18.99 7.89 4.70
C ALA A 499 18.73 6.65 5.57
N SER A 500 18.01 5.66 5.03
CA SER A 500 17.77 4.40 5.74
C SER A 500 19.09 3.79 6.24
N LYS A 501 19.07 3.29 7.47
CA LYS A 501 20.19 2.68 8.21
C LYS A 501 21.38 3.60 8.47
N GLN A 502 21.29 4.89 8.16
CA GLN A 502 22.31 5.87 8.49
C GLN A 502 22.07 6.49 9.86
N SER A 503 23.05 7.26 10.33
CA SER A 503 22.98 7.94 11.62
C SER A 503 23.42 9.39 11.54
N PHE A 504 22.84 10.22 12.40
CA PHE A 504 23.24 11.58 12.67
C PHE A 504 23.66 11.69 14.13
N SER A 505 24.64 12.53 14.45
CA SER A 505 25.06 12.76 15.83
C SER A 505 25.18 14.25 16.12
N TYR A 506 24.72 14.68 17.29
CA TYR A 506 24.85 16.07 17.75
C TYR A 506 25.29 16.14 19.22
N LYS A 507 26.19 17.08 19.54
CA LYS A 507 26.70 17.32 20.90
C LYS A 507 25.94 18.47 21.54
N PHE A 508 25.29 18.23 22.67
CA PHE A 508 24.54 19.25 23.40
C PHE A 508 25.41 19.99 24.40
N SER A 509 25.95 21.16 24.03
CA SER A 509 26.84 21.95 24.90
C SER A 509 26.12 22.90 25.87
N SER A 510 24.79 23.06 25.77
CA SER A 510 24.02 24.02 26.56
C SER A 510 22.83 23.32 27.22
N ALA A 511 22.58 23.62 28.50
CA ALA A 511 21.38 23.15 29.19
C ALA A 511 20.11 23.82 28.62
N GLY A 512 19.00 23.10 28.64
CA GLY A 512 17.73 23.55 28.07
C GLY A 512 16.89 22.41 27.50
N SER A 513 15.72 22.76 26.96
CA SER A 513 14.87 21.82 26.23
C SER A 513 14.97 22.10 24.74
N PHE A 514 15.21 21.06 23.95
CA PHE A 514 15.37 21.13 22.51
C PHE A 514 14.36 20.21 21.85
N ASP A 515 13.26 20.79 21.38
CA ASP A 515 12.33 20.09 20.51
C ASP A 515 12.95 19.93 19.12
N TYR A 516 12.62 18.83 18.46
CA TYR A 516 13.03 18.55 17.09
C TYR A 516 11.94 17.78 16.35
N PHE A 517 11.98 17.87 15.03
CA PHE A 517 11.00 17.24 14.16
C PHE A 517 11.64 16.75 12.86
N CYS A 518 10.93 15.87 12.14
CA CYS A 518 11.29 15.52 10.78
C CYS A 518 10.65 16.53 9.80
N THR A 519 11.45 17.14 8.93
CA THR A 519 10.96 18.12 7.94
C THR A 519 10.21 17.46 6.78
N LEU A 520 10.48 16.18 6.49
CA LEU A 520 9.74 15.39 5.49
C LEU A 520 8.41 14.87 6.03
N HIS A 521 8.38 14.57 7.32
CA HIS A 521 7.26 13.89 8.00
C HIS A 521 6.88 14.70 9.25
N PRO A 522 6.12 15.81 9.09
CA PRO A 522 5.94 16.79 10.16
C PRO A 522 5.18 16.27 11.40
N TRP A 523 4.59 15.09 11.35
CA TRP A 523 3.98 14.42 12.52
C TRP A 523 5.03 13.81 13.48
N MET A 524 6.28 13.63 13.04
CA MET A 524 7.34 13.08 13.88
C MET A 524 7.96 14.18 14.73
N ILE A 525 7.69 14.15 16.04
CA ILE A 525 8.19 15.13 17.01
C ILE A 525 8.91 14.40 18.14
N GLY A 526 10.06 14.92 18.55
CA GLY A 526 10.80 14.44 19.72
C GLY A 526 11.38 15.60 20.52
N SER A 527 11.89 15.31 21.70
CA SER A 527 12.53 16.30 22.57
C SER A 527 13.79 15.77 23.24
N VAL A 528 14.78 16.65 23.42
CA VAL A 528 15.96 16.41 24.26
C VAL A 528 15.98 17.44 25.38
N SER A 529 15.94 16.98 26.63
CA SER A 529 16.13 17.81 27.81
C SER A 529 17.57 17.67 28.30
N VAL A 530 18.32 18.77 28.30
CA VAL A 530 19.72 18.81 28.73
C VAL A 530 19.78 19.41 30.13
N LYS A 531 20.16 18.60 31.11
CA LYS A 531 20.38 19.04 32.49
C LYS A 531 21.78 19.64 32.66
N ASN A 532 21.90 20.62 33.56
CA ASN A 532 23.20 21.08 34.02
C ASN A 532 23.88 19.93 34.76
N ALA A 533 25.17 19.70 34.47
CA ALA A 533 25.97 18.72 35.19
C ALA A 533 26.07 19.03 36.70
N SER A 534 25.80 20.29 37.11
CA SER A 534 25.86 20.77 38.50
C SER A 534 24.65 20.40 39.36
N ASP A 535 23.52 20.00 38.79
CA ASP A 535 22.27 19.85 39.55
C ASP A 535 22.14 18.46 40.23
N ASP A 536 23.02 17.51 39.91
CA ASP A 536 22.99 16.12 40.41
C ASP A 536 23.94 15.84 41.58
N ILE A 537 24.58 16.85 42.20
CA ILE A 537 25.47 16.61 43.35
C ILE A 537 24.65 16.05 44.53
N PRO A 538 24.89 14.81 44.99
CA PRO A 538 24.10 14.23 46.07
C PRO A 538 24.22 15.05 47.36
N GLN A 539 23.11 15.23 48.07
CA GLN A 539 23.06 16.09 49.26
C GLN A 539 24.06 15.68 50.35
N TRP A 540 24.40 14.39 50.45
CA TRP A 540 25.40 13.89 51.41
C TRP A 540 26.81 14.43 51.14
N VAL A 541 27.13 14.80 49.89
CA VAL A 541 28.44 15.35 49.52
C VAL A 541 28.69 16.69 50.18
N LYS A 542 27.62 17.46 50.45
CA LYS A 542 27.70 18.75 51.17
C LYS A 542 28.22 18.59 52.60
N ASN A 543 28.14 17.39 53.19
CA ASN A 543 28.69 17.13 54.52
C ASN A 543 30.22 17.26 54.55
N ASN A 544 30.92 16.91 53.46
CA ASN A 544 32.37 17.06 53.37
C ASN A 544 32.78 18.54 53.37
N ALA A 545 32.02 19.38 52.66
CA ALA A 545 32.21 20.83 52.68
C ALA A 545 31.92 21.43 54.05
N LYS A 546 30.88 20.93 54.74
CA LYS A 546 30.55 21.32 56.12
C LYS A 546 31.65 20.97 57.12
N TRP A 547 32.13 19.72 57.11
CA TRP A 547 33.21 19.29 58.00
C TRP A 547 34.49 20.07 57.76
N TRP A 548 34.78 20.43 56.51
CA TRP A 548 35.94 21.25 56.20
C TRP A 548 35.77 22.71 56.63
N SER A 549 34.60 23.31 56.44
CA SER A 549 34.33 24.68 56.89
C SER A 549 34.30 24.83 58.41
N ASP A 550 33.90 23.77 59.11
CA ASP A 550 33.85 23.70 60.58
C ASP A 550 35.19 23.23 61.19
N GLU A 551 36.26 23.19 60.39
CA GLU A 551 37.63 22.79 60.79
C GLU A 551 37.74 21.36 61.37
N GLN A 552 36.79 20.48 61.06
CA GLN A 552 36.78 19.09 61.53
C GLN A 552 37.65 18.16 60.66
N ILE A 553 37.95 18.56 59.42
CA ILE A 553 38.87 17.87 58.51
C ILE A 553 39.88 18.85 57.93
N SER A 554 41.09 18.35 57.61
CA SER A 554 42.17 19.18 57.08
C SER A 554 41.95 19.56 55.60
N ASP A 555 42.68 20.56 55.12
CA ASP A 555 42.70 20.95 53.70
C ASP A 555 43.06 19.79 52.79
N LYS A 556 44.01 18.97 53.24
CA LYS A 556 44.45 17.78 52.52
C LYS A 556 43.32 16.74 52.41
N ASP A 557 42.60 16.49 53.51
CA ASP A 557 41.52 15.50 53.53
C ASP A 557 40.34 15.96 52.67
N PHE A 558 40.01 17.26 52.71
CA PHE A 558 38.95 17.82 51.87
C PHE A 558 39.32 17.76 50.37
N ALA A 559 40.54 18.16 50.00
CA ALA A 559 41.01 18.09 48.62
C ALA A 559 41.04 16.64 48.10
N THR A 560 41.52 15.69 48.91
CA THR A 560 41.54 14.26 48.57
C THR A 560 40.12 13.71 48.42
N GLY A 561 39.19 14.14 49.27
CA GLY A 561 37.78 13.77 49.18
C GLY A 561 37.12 14.27 47.90
N LEU A 562 37.36 15.53 47.50
CA LEU A 562 36.86 16.07 46.24
C LEU A 562 37.48 15.37 45.02
N GLU A 563 38.79 15.11 45.06
CA GLU A 563 39.50 14.34 44.04
C GLU A 563 38.86 12.97 43.82
N TYR A 564 38.57 12.23 44.89
CA TYR A 564 37.86 10.96 44.82
C TYR A 564 36.47 11.10 44.21
N LEU A 565 35.68 12.07 44.66
CA LEU A 565 34.31 12.29 44.17
C LEU A 565 34.26 12.64 42.68
N ILE A 566 35.28 13.32 42.17
CA ILE A 566 35.39 13.66 40.75
C ILE A 566 35.81 12.43 39.94
N ASN A 567 36.81 11.68 40.41
CA ASN A 567 37.29 10.47 39.73
C ASN A 567 36.21 9.37 39.65
N GLU A 568 35.38 9.25 40.70
CA GLU A 568 34.23 8.34 40.72
C GLU A 568 32.99 8.90 40.00
N LYS A 569 33.10 10.05 39.34
CA LYS A 569 32.00 10.72 38.59
C LYS A 569 30.77 11.04 39.45
N ILE A 570 30.96 11.22 40.76
CA ILE A 570 29.93 11.67 41.71
C ILE A 570 29.79 13.20 41.65
N ILE A 571 30.88 13.92 41.36
CA ILE A 571 30.89 15.33 40.99
C ILE A 571 31.40 15.45 39.56
N ASN A 572 30.61 16.07 38.68
CA ASN A 572 31.02 16.36 37.32
C ASN A 572 31.61 17.77 37.22
N VAL A 573 32.83 17.88 36.71
CA VAL A 573 33.50 19.16 36.38
C VAL A 573 33.73 19.25 34.87
N PRO A 574 33.73 20.45 34.25
CA PRO A 574 33.91 20.60 32.81
C PRO A 574 35.24 20.00 32.32
N ALA A 575 35.19 19.28 31.19
CA ALA A 575 36.37 18.61 30.59
C ALA A 575 37.47 19.56 30.08
N SER A 576 37.25 20.88 30.14
CA SER A 576 38.18 21.91 29.66
C SER A 576 39.24 22.32 30.69
N VAL A 577 39.23 21.76 31.91
CA VAL A 577 40.13 22.16 32.99
C VAL A 577 41.40 21.30 32.99
N THR A 578 42.48 21.83 32.41
CA THR A 578 43.82 21.21 32.45
C THR A 578 44.58 21.60 33.72
N THR A 579 45.20 20.62 34.37
CA THR A 579 46.07 20.83 35.54
C THR A 579 47.33 21.60 35.13
N GLN A 580 47.59 22.77 35.71
CA GLN A 580 48.92 23.38 35.62
C GLN A 580 49.82 22.82 36.74
N GLU A 581 51.12 22.67 36.49
CA GLU A 581 52.09 22.48 37.57
C GLU A 581 52.09 23.75 38.44
N SER A 582 51.69 23.64 39.70
CA SER A 582 51.59 24.79 40.60
C SER A 582 52.54 24.69 41.80
N THR A 583 52.88 25.87 42.31
CA THR A 583 53.78 26.13 43.45
C THR A 583 53.03 26.50 44.73
N GLU A 584 51.69 26.37 44.77
CA GLU A 584 50.87 26.68 45.96
C GLU A 584 50.47 25.40 46.71
N THR A 585 50.76 25.34 48.01
CA THR A 585 50.44 24.19 48.88
C THR A 585 49.28 24.45 49.84
N THR A 586 48.60 25.59 49.75
CA THR A 586 47.58 26.03 50.74
C THR A 586 46.30 26.48 50.07
N ILE A 587 45.15 25.99 50.54
CA ILE A 587 43.83 26.36 49.99
C ILE A 587 43.44 27.75 50.53
N PRO A 588 43.17 28.75 49.67
CA PRO A 588 42.71 30.06 50.10
C PRO A 588 41.45 30.04 50.98
N SER A 589 41.37 30.96 51.95
CA SER A 589 40.25 31.04 52.90
C SER A 589 38.89 31.31 52.23
N TRP A 590 38.86 32.00 51.09
CA TRP A 590 37.63 32.27 50.35
C TRP A 590 36.96 30.99 49.83
N LEU A 591 37.73 29.95 49.49
CA LEU A 591 37.18 28.65 49.09
C LEU A 591 36.51 27.94 50.27
N ARG A 592 37.10 28.05 51.47
CA ARG A 592 36.49 27.53 52.70
C ARG A 592 35.20 28.28 53.03
N THR A 593 35.16 29.58 52.81
CA THR A 593 33.93 30.39 52.95
C THR A 593 32.85 29.95 51.96
N ASN A 594 33.21 29.70 50.70
CA ASN A 594 32.28 29.19 49.69
C ASN A 594 31.77 27.78 50.02
N ALA A 595 32.63 26.89 50.53
CA ALA A 595 32.24 25.56 50.99
C ALA A 595 31.21 25.62 52.14
N LYS A 596 31.39 26.56 53.08
CA LYS A 596 30.42 26.81 54.15
C LYS A 596 29.06 27.20 53.57
N TRP A 597 29.02 28.24 52.73
CA TRP A 597 27.79 28.73 52.11
C TRP A 597 27.10 27.68 51.24
N TRP A 598 27.87 26.85 50.55
CA TRP A 598 27.33 25.74 49.77
C TRP A 598 26.69 24.66 50.65
N SER A 599 27.33 24.33 51.77
CA SER A 599 26.81 23.35 52.73
C SER A 599 25.55 23.84 53.46
N ASP A 600 25.46 25.15 53.73
CA ASP A 600 24.30 25.79 54.36
C ASP A 600 23.16 26.08 53.35
N GLY A 601 23.38 25.80 52.06
CA GLY A 601 22.39 25.97 50.99
C GLY A 601 22.22 27.42 50.51
N THR A 602 23.12 28.32 50.90
CA THR A 602 23.12 29.74 50.48
C THR A 602 23.97 30.01 49.25
N LEU A 603 24.73 29.02 48.76
CA LEU A 603 25.49 29.04 47.51
C LEU A 603 25.03 27.87 46.61
N SER A 604 24.85 28.10 45.31
CA SER A 604 24.42 27.05 44.36
C SER A 604 25.53 26.03 44.08
N ASN A 605 25.16 24.86 43.56
CA ASN A 605 26.13 23.84 43.14
C ASN A 605 27.08 24.38 42.06
N SER A 606 26.57 25.13 41.08
CA SER A 606 27.40 25.75 40.03
C SER A 606 28.39 26.77 40.56
N GLU A 607 28.01 27.56 41.57
CA GLU A 607 28.92 28.54 42.19
C GLU A 607 29.99 27.88 43.07
N PHE A 608 29.66 26.77 43.73
CA PHE A 608 30.65 25.97 44.46
C PHE A 608 31.65 25.31 43.50
N LEU A 609 31.18 24.78 42.37
CA LEU A 609 32.03 24.11 41.39
C LEU A 609 33.06 25.04 40.74
N GLN A 610 32.79 26.34 40.61
CA GLN A 610 33.81 27.31 40.19
C GLN A 610 35.03 27.35 41.13
N GLY A 611 34.81 27.14 42.43
CA GLY A 611 35.89 27.00 43.40
C GLY A 611 36.67 25.70 43.23
N VAL A 612 35.98 24.60 42.91
CA VAL A 612 36.60 23.30 42.61
C VAL A 612 37.44 23.37 41.33
N GLU A 613 36.93 24.04 40.28
CA GLU A 613 37.66 24.30 39.04
C GLU A 613 38.95 25.10 39.29
N TRP A 614 38.89 26.11 40.18
CA TRP A 614 40.07 26.85 40.61
C TRP A 614 41.10 25.93 41.29
N MET A 615 40.66 25.01 42.16
CA MET A 615 41.54 24.05 42.84
C MET A 615 42.21 23.07 41.87
N ILE A 616 41.50 22.64 40.81
CA ILE A 616 42.05 21.78 39.76
C ILE A 616 43.07 22.55 38.91
N THR A 617 42.72 23.77 38.49
CA THR A 617 43.59 24.64 37.68
C THR A 617 44.91 24.92 38.41
N ASN A 618 44.85 25.14 39.72
CA ASN A 618 46.01 25.40 40.57
C ASN A 618 46.63 24.13 41.16
N GLY A 619 46.38 22.94 40.60
CA GLY A 619 47.09 21.70 40.94
C GLY A 619 46.85 21.16 42.36
N ILE A 620 45.86 21.67 43.08
CA ILE A 620 45.47 21.22 44.44
C ILE A 620 44.69 19.90 44.36
N ILE A 621 43.84 19.75 43.33
CA ILE A 621 43.12 18.52 43.00
C ILE A 621 43.66 17.99 41.67
N ARG A 622 43.93 16.69 41.60
CA ARG A 622 44.32 16.03 40.35
C ARG A 622 43.14 15.22 39.83
N VAL A 623 42.80 15.41 38.57
CA VAL A 623 41.74 14.63 37.91
C VAL A 623 42.41 13.55 37.08
N GLY A 624 41.99 12.30 37.27
CA GLY A 624 42.50 11.17 36.48
C GLY A 624 42.21 11.37 35.00
N SER A 625 43.23 11.16 34.16
CA SER A 625 43.13 11.11 32.70
C SER A 625 42.23 9.98 32.21
#